data_AF-A0AAD1XAY9-F1
#
_entry.id   AF-A0AAD1XAY9-F1
#
_cell.length_a   1.000
_cell.length_b   1.000
_cell.length_c   1.000
_cell.angle_alpha   90.00
_cell.angle_beta   90.00
_cell.angle_gamma   90.00
#
_symmetry.space_group_name_H-M   'P 1'
#
loop_
_entity.id
_entity.type
_entity.pdbx_description
1 polymer ?
#
loop_
_entity_poly.entity_id
_entity_poly.type
_entity_poly.pdbx_seq_one_letter_code
_entity_poly.pdbx_strand_id
1 'polypeptide(L)'
;MTEDCPTDQLQASFSQCKMFKNTQKQEVEQQINKIMKADILLKSDDEQELIKNIPLKMFGCEQIQASLLIRKLESRGYDFTNNLISYFSEKEQLFVFLGKTPLKQDSTIQMSELEREGASIKIMLKAKKPLKDLSEGPMAGLSAQPTTAPNSTSFATPEIRCKMMMPQSQHQNLSKSLLSEINLSNSEKFICSQQINSSQPSLLNSDGQINLSVYSNSDLSAQPTFVDLDVLRANQCKKPKTKERATERRISDIVEAVTLWRKLYNGIPDTKGNLLRYSLDDAAKKVGVSKKSLDDYFLQLKFGKRLGFDFEKYKNEKVGVLRKYVKRNKSSLK
;
A
#
# COMPACT_ATOMS: atom_id res chain seq x y z
N MET A 1 -80.72 -15.55 2.14
CA MET A 1 -80.02 -14.72 3.14
C MET A 1 -78.57 -14.67 2.70
N THR A 2 -78.28 -13.72 1.82
CA THR A 2 -76.97 -13.49 1.21
C THR A 2 -76.34 -12.34 1.97
N GLU A 3 -75.27 -12.62 2.71
CA GLU A 3 -74.47 -11.60 3.38
C GLU A 3 -73.34 -11.15 2.47
N ASP A 4 -73.36 -9.85 2.16
CA ASP A 4 -72.35 -9.14 1.39
C ASP A 4 -71.12 -8.82 2.26
N CYS A 5 -69.93 -9.16 1.76
CA CYS A 5 -68.65 -8.98 2.43
C CYS A 5 -67.94 -7.70 1.91
N PRO A 6 -67.56 -6.74 2.78
CA PRO A 6 -67.01 -5.46 2.34
C PRO A 6 -65.52 -5.58 1.98
N THR A 7 -65.19 -5.44 0.69
CA THR A 7 -63.83 -5.62 0.14
C THR A 7 -63.04 -4.31 0.02
N ASP A 8 -63.62 -3.16 0.39
CA ASP A 8 -63.06 -1.85 -0.02
C ASP A 8 -62.04 -1.20 0.93
N GLN A 9 -61.71 -1.82 2.08
CA GLN A 9 -60.76 -1.19 3.04
C GLN A 9 -59.28 -1.60 2.87
N LEU A 10 -58.95 -2.56 2.00
CA LEU A 10 -57.57 -3.06 1.86
C LEU A 10 -56.73 -2.37 0.76
N GLN A 11 -57.31 -1.52 -0.10
CA GLN A 11 -56.56 -0.82 -1.15
C GLN A 11 -55.91 0.51 -0.71
N ALA A 12 -56.38 1.13 0.39
CA ALA A 12 -55.83 2.39 0.86
C ALA A 12 -54.44 2.24 1.55
N SER A 13 -54.18 1.09 2.19
CA SER A 13 -52.92 0.84 2.92
C SER A 13 -51.72 0.50 2.02
N PHE A 14 -51.96 -0.03 0.82
CA PHE A 14 -50.87 -0.33 -0.14
C PHE A 14 -50.30 0.91 -0.84
N SER A 15 -51.07 1.98 -0.96
CA SER A 15 -50.62 3.22 -1.63
C SER A 15 -49.67 4.06 -0.78
N GLN A 16 -49.80 4.05 0.56
CA GLN A 16 -48.89 4.76 1.45
C GLN A 16 -47.49 4.11 1.52
N CYS A 17 -47.39 2.79 1.33
CA CYS A 17 -46.11 2.07 1.43
C CYS A 17 -45.21 2.27 0.19
N LYS A 18 -45.76 2.67 -0.97
CA LYS A 18 -44.97 3.01 -2.17
C LYS A 18 -44.33 4.40 -2.10
N MET A 19 -44.95 5.35 -1.41
CA MET A 19 -44.40 6.70 -1.25
C MET A 19 -43.18 6.73 -0.32
N PHE A 20 -43.18 5.93 0.75
CA PHE A 20 -42.06 5.90 1.72
C PHE A 20 -40.75 5.34 1.15
N LYS A 21 -40.82 4.39 0.20
CA LYS A 21 -39.63 3.82 -0.44
C LYS A 21 -38.96 4.76 -1.44
N ASN A 22 -39.70 5.74 -1.98
CA ASN A 22 -39.15 6.66 -2.97
C ASN A 22 -38.37 7.81 -2.32
N THR A 23 -38.81 8.27 -1.14
CA THR A 23 -38.15 9.34 -0.39
C THR A 23 -36.79 8.89 0.18
N GLN A 24 -36.69 7.68 0.75
CA GLN A 24 -35.40 7.17 1.24
C GLN A 24 -34.37 6.93 0.12
N LYS A 25 -34.81 6.60 -1.09
CA LYS A 25 -33.90 6.43 -2.24
C LYS A 25 -33.31 7.77 -2.69
N GLN A 26 -34.11 8.84 -2.68
CA GLN A 26 -33.64 10.17 -3.06
C GLN A 26 -32.65 10.76 -2.05
N GLU A 27 -32.85 10.56 -0.74
CA GLU A 27 -31.92 11.05 0.28
C GLU A 27 -30.57 10.32 0.26
N VAL A 28 -30.58 9.00 0.00
CA VAL A 28 -29.34 8.21 -0.18
C VAL A 28 -28.59 8.63 -1.45
N GLU A 29 -29.28 8.86 -2.57
CA GLU A 29 -28.64 9.37 -3.80
C GLU A 29 -28.07 10.79 -3.63
N GLN A 30 -28.70 11.64 -2.81
CA GLN A 30 -28.19 12.99 -2.53
C GLN A 30 -26.92 12.96 -1.67
N GLN A 31 -26.80 12.07 -0.68
CA GLN A 31 -25.56 11.92 0.10
C GLN A 31 -24.40 11.30 -0.69
N ILE A 32 -24.70 10.46 -1.70
CA ILE A 32 -23.68 9.87 -2.59
C ILE A 32 -23.00 10.93 -3.48
N ASN A 33 -23.63 12.09 -3.69
CA ASN A 33 -23.13 13.13 -4.59
C ASN A 33 -22.30 14.22 -3.89
N LYS A 34 -21.61 13.90 -2.79
CA LYS A 34 -20.55 14.78 -2.30
C LYS A 34 -19.40 14.78 -3.32
N ILE A 35 -19.43 15.74 -4.25
CA ILE A 35 -18.41 15.91 -5.27
C ILE A 35 -17.16 16.48 -4.59
N MET A 36 -16.17 15.62 -4.41
CA MET A 36 -14.84 16.06 -3.99
C MET A 36 -14.05 16.53 -5.20
N LYS A 37 -13.26 17.59 -5.02
CA LYS A 37 -12.29 18.03 -6.02
C LYS A 37 -10.91 17.69 -5.49
N ALA A 38 -10.08 17.09 -6.33
CA ALA A 38 -8.68 16.83 -6.01
C ALA A 38 -7.79 17.34 -7.13
N ASP A 39 -6.58 17.75 -6.75
CA ASP A 39 -5.54 18.06 -7.71
C ASP A 39 -4.80 16.76 -8.05
N ILE A 40 -4.59 16.47 -9.34
CA ILE A 40 -3.91 15.25 -9.78
C ILE A 40 -2.58 15.62 -10.39
N LEU A 41 -1.52 15.10 -9.78
CA LEU A 41 -0.18 15.24 -10.33
C LEU A 41 0.14 14.03 -11.20
N LEU A 42 0.10 14.20 -12.52
CA LEU A 42 0.53 13.19 -13.48
C LEU A 42 2.05 13.29 -13.66
N LYS A 43 2.74 12.17 -13.50
CA LYS A 43 4.18 12.07 -13.72
C LYS A 43 4.47 11.00 -14.76
N SER A 44 5.13 11.40 -15.84
CA SER A 44 5.81 10.56 -16.83
C SER A 44 7.30 10.47 -16.52
N ASP A 45 8.07 9.72 -17.32
CA ASP A 45 9.51 9.60 -17.15
C ASP A 45 10.23 10.96 -17.31
N ASP A 46 9.77 11.80 -18.26
CA ASP A 46 10.42 13.08 -18.60
C ASP A 46 9.63 14.33 -18.19
N GLU A 47 8.34 14.18 -17.86
CA GLU A 47 7.42 15.31 -17.68
C GLU A 47 6.52 15.13 -16.45
N GLN A 48 6.12 16.25 -15.85
CA GLN A 48 5.17 16.28 -14.76
C GLN A 48 4.14 17.38 -15.00
N GLU A 49 2.86 17.03 -14.95
CA GLU A 49 1.74 17.96 -15.14
C GLU A 49 0.77 17.91 -13.95
N LEU A 50 0.43 19.07 -13.40
CA LEU A 50 -0.55 19.20 -12.31
C LEU A 50 -1.91 19.61 -12.88
N ILE A 51 -2.89 18.72 -12.80
CA ILE A 51 -4.26 18.98 -13.23
C ILE A 51 -5.12 19.29 -12.01
N LYS A 52 -5.55 20.56 -11.90
CA LYS A 52 -6.30 21.01 -10.74
C LYS A 52 -7.79 20.69 -10.81
N ASN A 53 -8.42 20.60 -9.64
CA ASN A 53 -9.87 20.58 -9.47
C ASN A 53 -10.60 19.47 -10.24
N ILE A 54 -10.05 18.26 -10.27
CA ILE A 54 -10.71 17.12 -10.91
C ILE A 54 -11.84 16.64 -9.99
N PRO A 55 -13.10 16.62 -10.47
CA PRO A 55 -14.21 16.13 -9.67
C PRO A 55 -14.14 14.61 -9.57
N LEU A 56 -14.01 14.12 -8.35
CA LEU A 56 -13.99 12.71 -8.00
C LEU A 56 -15.39 12.23 -7.66
N LYS A 57 -15.73 11.03 -8.13
CA LYS A 57 -16.92 10.30 -7.68
C LYS A 57 -16.48 9.30 -6.62
N MET A 58 -17.07 9.43 -5.44
CA MET A 58 -16.91 8.44 -4.38
C MET A 58 -17.81 7.23 -4.65
N PHE A 59 -17.32 6.05 -4.30
CA PHE A 59 -18.07 4.81 -4.33
C PHE A 59 -18.06 4.23 -2.91
N GLY A 60 -19.24 4.11 -2.30
CA GLY A 60 -19.35 3.76 -0.87
C GLY A 60 -18.87 4.89 0.05
N CYS A 61 -18.56 4.55 1.30
CA CYS A 61 -18.21 5.53 2.33
C CYS A 61 -16.82 6.17 2.15
N GLU A 62 -15.83 5.46 1.59
CA GLU A 62 -14.42 5.89 1.68
C GLU A 62 -13.54 5.45 0.51
N GLN A 63 -14.12 5.18 -0.67
CA GLN A 63 -13.34 4.71 -1.82
C GLN A 63 -13.58 5.55 -3.05
N ILE A 64 -12.52 5.77 -3.83
CA ILE A 64 -12.57 6.44 -5.12
C ILE A 64 -12.34 5.40 -6.20
N GLN A 65 -13.24 5.35 -7.17
CA GLN A 65 -13.12 4.40 -8.28
C GLN A 65 -12.07 4.90 -9.28
N ALA A 66 -10.91 4.22 -9.33
CA ALA A 66 -9.79 4.62 -10.17
C ALA A 66 -10.15 4.58 -11.67
N SER A 67 -10.98 3.62 -12.08
CA SER A 67 -11.41 3.50 -13.48
C SER A 67 -12.20 4.73 -13.97
N LEU A 68 -13.07 5.31 -13.14
CA LEU A 68 -13.79 6.55 -13.47
C LEU A 68 -12.86 7.75 -13.53
N LEU A 69 -11.86 7.80 -12.65
CA LEU A 69 -10.85 8.84 -12.64
C LEU A 69 -10.04 8.86 -13.95
N ILE A 70 -9.56 7.69 -14.37
CA ILE A 70 -8.80 7.55 -15.62
C ILE A 70 -9.65 7.91 -16.83
N ARG A 71 -10.91 7.42 -16.92
CA ARG A 71 -11.82 7.81 -18.02
C ARG A 71 -12.05 9.32 -18.10
N LYS A 72 -12.07 10.00 -16.95
CA LYS A 72 -12.23 11.45 -16.91
C LYS A 72 -10.99 12.18 -17.40
N LEU A 73 -9.80 11.64 -17.12
CA LEU A 73 -8.56 12.14 -17.70
C LEU A 73 -8.52 11.84 -19.22
N GLU A 74 -8.95 10.66 -19.67
CA GLU A 74 -9.06 10.33 -21.11
C GLU A 74 -9.96 11.34 -21.85
N SER A 75 -11.09 11.72 -21.25
CA SER A 75 -11.98 12.75 -21.82
C SER A 75 -11.35 14.15 -21.95
N ARG A 76 -10.23 14.40 -21.26
CA ARG A 76 -9.44 15.64 -21.36
C ARG A 76 -8.28 15.54 -22.37
N GLY A 77 -8.19 14.43 -23.13
CA GLY A 77 -7.19 14.24 -24.18
C GLY A 77 -5.92 13.50 -23.73
N TYR A 78 -5.91 12.93 -22.52
CA TYR A 78 -4.78 12.13 -22.05
C TYR A 78 -4.92 10.68 -22.51
N ASP A 79 -3.94 10.17 -23.27
CA ASP A 79 -3.94 8.77 -23.70
C ASP A 79 -3.28 7.87 -22.66
N PHE A 80 -4.07 7.01 -22.02
CA PHE A 80 -3.56 6.02 -21.07
C PHE A 80 -3.39 4.64 -21.68
N THR A 81 -3.62 4.43 -22.97
CA THR A 81 -3.67 3.11 -23.61
C THR A 81 -2.38 2.32 -23.37
N ASN A 82 -2.51 1.10 -22.80
CA ASN A 82 -1.41 0.20 -22.46
C ASN A 82 -0.39 0.73 -21.44
N ASN A 83 -0.71 1.79 -20.70
CA ASN A 83 0.18 2.34 -19.68
C ASN A 83 -0.03 1.67 -18.32
N LEU A 84 1.06 1.60 -17.55
CA LEU A 84 1.06 1.09 -16.19
C LEU A 84 0.64 2.21 -15.24
N ILE A 85 -0.48 2.04 -14.55
CA ILE A 85 -1.02 3.05 -13.65
C ILE A 85 -0.69 2.70 -12.20
N SER A 86 -0.11 3.66 -11.49
CA SER A 86 0.15 3.59 -10.06
C SER A 86 -0.16 4.91 -9.38
N TYR A 87 -0.56 4.88 -8.11
CA TYR A 87 -0.65 6.09 -7.29
C TYR A 87 0.37 6.03 -6.16
N PHE A 88 0.84 7.17 -5.69
CA PHE A 88 1.73 7.25 -4.54
C PHE A 88 0.90 7.29 -3.26
N SER A 89 1.02 6.26 -2.42
CA SER A 89 0.49 6.29 -1.06
C SER A 89 1.47 7.04 -0.17
N GLU A 90 1.05 8.16 0.39
CA GLU A 90 1.86 8.91 1.35
C GLU A 90 1.97 8.19 2.69
N LYS A 91 0.93 7.45 3.07
CA LYS A 91 0.91 6.66 4.31
C LYS A 91 1.98 5.57 4.29
N GLU A 92 2.10 4.87 3.15
CA GLU A 92 3.06 3.77 2.98
C GLU A 92 4.37 4.21 2.32
N GLN A 93 4.48 5.47 1.88
CA GLN A 93 5.62 6.03 1.15
C GLN A 93 6.03 5.18 -0.07
N LEU A 94 5.04 4.61 -0.78
CA LEU A 94 5.26 3.72 -1.91
C LEU A 94 4.24 3.90 -3.03
N PHE A 95 4.62 3.46 -4.23
CA PHE A 95 3.70 3.41 -5.36
C PHE A 95 2.85 2.14 -5.32
N VAL A 96 1.54 2.33 -5.17
CA VAL A 96 0.54 1.25 -5.22
C VAL A 96 0.11 1.07 -6.67
N PHE A 97 0.29 -0.15 -7.18
CA PHE A 97 -0.04 -0.50 -8.55
C PHE A 97 -1.54 -0.74 -8.72
N LEU A 98 -2.19 0.02 -9.62
CA LEU A 98 -3.62 -0.11 -9.92
C LEU A 98 -3.91 -1.09 -11.04
N GLY A 99 -3.06 -1.15 -12.06
CA GLY A 99 -3.29 -2.02 -13.22
C GLY A 99 -2.69 -1.48 -14.51
N LYS A 100 -2.93 -2.22 -15.60
CA LYS A 100 -2.77 -1.74 -16.97
C LYS A 100 -4.14 -1.27 -17.47
N THR A 101 -4.17 -0.27 -18.34
CA THR A 101 -5.42 0.16 -18.98
C THR A 101 -5.89 -0.83 -20.06
N PRO A 102 -7.21 -1.01 -20.20
CA PRO A 102 -8.28 -0.44 -19.38
C PRO A 102 -8.28 -1.03 -17.96
N LEU A 103 -8.38 -0.16 -16.94
CA LEU A 103 -8.42 -0.60 -15.54
C LEU A 103 -9.68 -1.42 -15.28
N LYS A 104 -9.56 -2.41 -14.39
CA LYS A 104 -10.72 -3.17 -13.93
C LYS A 104 -11.69 -2.26 -13.16
N GLN A 105 -12.97 -2.58 -13.20
CA GLN A 105 -14.02 -1.77 -12.55
C GLN A 105 -13.91 -1.77 -11.03
N ASP A 106 -13.28 -2.79 -10.46
CA ASP A 106 -13.02 -3.00 -9.03
C ASP A 106 -11.78 -2.25 -8.51
N SER A 107 -11.02 -1.57 -9.36
CA SER A 107 -9.85 -0.80 -8.92
C SER A 107 -10.28 0.46 -8.14
N THR A 108 -9.97 0.48 -6.84
CA THR A 108 -10.32 1.58 -5.93
C THR A 108 -9.08 2.17 -5.23
N ILE A 109 -9.14 3.45 -4.89
CA ILE A 109 -8.17 4.18 -4.06
C ILE A 109 -8.86 4.51 -2.73
N GLN A 110 -8.22 4.21 -1.60
CA GLN A 110 -8.78 4.51 -0.28
C GLN A 110 -8.75 6.02 0.00
N MET A 111 -9.84 6.55 0.55
CA MET A 111 -9.98 7.97 0.87
C MET A 111 -9.00 8.43 1.96
N SER A 112 -8.64 7.53 2.88
CA SER A 112 -7.63 7.78 3.91
C SER A 112 -6.25 8.14 3.33
N GLU A 113 -6.01 7.86 2.05
CA GLU A 113 -4.79 8.27 1.35
C GLU A 113 -4.80 9.74 0.93
N LEU A 114 -5.91 10.47 1.13
CA LEU A 114 -6.15 11.83 0.61
C LEU A 114 -6.41 12.89 1.68
N GLU A 115 -6.28 12.55 2.96
CA GLU A 115 -6.83 13.33 4.10
C GLU A 115 -6.12 14.66 4.44
N ARG A 116 -5.23 15.18 3.60
CA ARG A 116 -4.64 16.51 3.85
C ARG A 116 -5.47 17.64 3.23
N GLU A 117 -5.65 18.74 3.97
CA GLU A 117 -6.19 20.00 3.44
C GLU A 117 -5.39 20.39 2.18
N GLY A 118 -6.08 20.45 1.04
CA GLY A 118 -5.43 20.56 -0.27
C GLY A 118 -5.19 19.22 -0.98
N ALA A 119 -6.01 18.19 -0.69
CA ALA A 119 -5.95 16.83 -1.21
C ALA A 119 -5.48 16.75 -2.68
N SER A 120 -4.19 16.42 -2.86
CA SER A 120 -3.61 16.16 -4.17
C SER A 120 -3.31 14.67 -4.29
N ILE A 121 -3.85 14.01 -5.33
CA ILE A 121 -3.51 12.63 -5.65
C ILE A 121 -2.30 12.65 -6.59
N LYS A 122 -1.18 12.06 -6.16
CA LYS A 122 -0.04 11.86 -7.05
C LYS A 122 -0.20 10.56 -7.81
N ILE A 123 -0.53 10.65 -9.10
CA ILE A 123 -0.68 9.51 -10.00
C ILE A 123 0.56 9.44 -10.89
N MET A 124 1.35 8.39 -10.69
CA MET A 124 2.50 8.15 -11.54
C MET A 124 2.11 7.20 -12.67
N LEU A 125 2.35 7.68 -13.88
CA LEU A 125 2.12 6.95 -15.11
C LEU A 125 3.48 6.57 -15.66
N LYS A 126 3.73 5.27 -15.77
CA LYS A 126 4.83 4.82 -16.64
C LYS A 126 4.27 4.70 -18.04
N ALA A 127 4.22 5.84 -18.72
CA ALA A 127 3.85 5.92 -20.12
C ALA A 127 5.09 5.74 -20.99
N LYS A 128 4.98 4.92 -22.05
CA LYS A 128 6.04 4.81 -23.07
C LYS A 128 6.01 5.96 -24.08
N LYS A 129 4.98 6.80 -24.02
CA LYS A 129 4.74 7.91 -24.94
C LYS A 129 4.59 9.22 -24.14
N PRO A 130 4.98 10.36 -24.72
CA PRO A 130 4.78 11.67 -24.10
C PRO A 130 3.29 11.91 -23.82
N LEU A 131 2.99 12.65 -22.74
CA LEU A 131 1.65 12.73 -22.17
C LEU A 131 0.68 13.55 -23.03
N LYS A 132 1.21 14.39 -23.91
CA LYS A 132 0.48 15.23 -24.87
C LYS A 132 1.23 15.28 -26.19
N ASP A 133 0.85 14.42 -27.14
CA ASP A 133 0.97 14.79 -28.56
C ASP A 133 -0.24 15.69 -28.88
N LEU A 134 -0.25 16.91 -28.31
CA LEU A 134 -1.08 18.00 -28.82
C LEU A 134 -0.47 18.48 -30.14
N SER A 135 -0.28 17.57 -31.10
CA SER A 135 -0.22 17.99 -32.49
C SER A 135 -1.63 18.46 -32.80
N GLU A 136 -1.77 19.78 -32.90
CA GLU A 136 -3.00 20.47 -33.25
C GLU A 136 -3.64 19.74 -34.44
N GLY A 137 -4.72 19.02 -34.16
CA GLY A 137 -5.53 18.45 -35.23
C GLY A 137 -5.95 19.60 -36.14
N PRO A 138 -5.75 19.50 -37.47
CA PRO A 138 -6.08 20.58 -38.37
C PRO A 138 -7.55 20.91 -38.18
N MET A 139 -7.84 22.17 -37.84
CA MET A 139 -9.17 22.75 -37.94
C MET A 139 -9.77 22.32 -39.27
N ALA A 140 -10.76 21.44 -39.22
CA ALA A 140 -11.54 21.05 -40.38
C ALA A 140 -12.33 22.28 -40.83
N GLY A 141 -11.67 23.15 -41.59
CA GLY A 141 -12.31 24.12 -42.45
C GLY A 141 -13.09 23.34 -43.50
N LEU A 142 -14.42 23.45 -43.43
CA LEU A 142 -15.30 23.17 -44.55
C LEU A 142 -14.89 24.11 -45.71
N SER A 143 -14.01 23.65 -46.59
CA SER A 143 -13.71 24.28 -47.87
C SER A 143 -14.15 23.33 -48.98
N ALA A 144 -15.02 23.86 -49.83
CA ALA A 144 -15.56 23.20 -51.01
C ALA A 144 -14.46 22.68 -51.96
N GLN A 145 -14.81 21.59 -52.67
CA GLN A 145 -14.06 21.07 -53.82
C GLN A 145 -13.93 22.14 -54.94
N PRO A 146 -12.91 22.04 -55.81
CA PRO A 146 -13.12 21.26 -57.05
C PRO A 146 -11.91 20.43 -57.53
N THR A 147 -12.27 19.28 -58.13
CA THR A 147 -11.65 18.56 -59.27
C THR A 147 -10.31 19.07 -59.86
N THR A 148 -9.28 18.20 -59.97
CA THR A 148 -8.89 17.45 -61.19
C THR A 148 -7.48 16.81 -61.09
N ALA A 149 -7.42 15.53 -61.50
CA ALA A 149 -6.36 14.80 -62.22
C ALA A 149 -4.97 14.49 -61.60
N PRO A 150 -4.33 13.36 -62.02
CA PRO A 150 -3.17 12.77 -61.37
C PRO A 150 -1.86 13.04 -62.11
N ASN A 151 -0.73 13.05 -61.40
CA ASN A 151 0.57 12.73 -62.00
C ASN A 151 1.56 12.14 -61.00
N SER A 152 2.26 11.14 -61.52
CA SER A 152 3.32 10.28 -60.98
C SER A 152 4.63 11.00 -60.65
N THR A 153 5.62 10.23 -60.14
CA THR A 153 7.09 10.47 -60.00
C THR A 153 7.51 10.70 -58.53
N SER A 154 7.95 9.70 -57.76
CA SER A 154 9.21 8.94 -57.73
C SER A 154 10.43 9.66 -57.13
N PHE A 155 11.17 8.89 -56.32
CA PHE A 155 12.55 9.00 -55.83
C PHE A 155 12.92 9.66 -54.48
N ALA A 156 13.70 8.85 -53.74
CA ALA A 156 14.92 9.15 -52.98
C ALA A 156 14.83 9.36 -51.45
N THR A 157 15.17 8.27 -50.76
CA THR A 157 15.85 8.21 -49.44
C THR A 157 17.19 8.93 -49.42
N PRO A 158 17.65 9.35 -48.22
CA PRO A 158 18.99 8.92 -47.81
C PRO A 158 19.08 8.42 -46.35
N GLU A 159 19.91 7.39 -46.19
CA GLU A 159 20.44 6.86 -44.93
C GLU A 159 21.23 7.94 -44.16
N ILE A 160 21.00 8.06 -42.86
CA ILE A 160 21.95 8.70 -41.93
C ILE A 160 22.40 7.68 -40.90
N ARG A 161 23.68 7.32 -41.05
CA ARG A 161 24.47 6.39 -40.24
C ARG A 161 25.09 7.15 -39.06
N CYS A 162 24.52 7.02 -37.86
CA CYS A 162 25.15 7.53 -36.64
C CYS A 162 25.93 6.44 -35.89
N LYS A 163 27.24 6.69 -35.76
CA LYS A 163 28.23 5.88 -35.04
C LYS A 163 27.99 5.91 -33.52
N MET A 164 28.19 4.76 -32.90
CA MET A 164 28.29 4.56 -31.46
C MET A 164 29.55 5.21 -30.86
N MET A 165 29.44 5.78 -29.65
CA MET A 165 30.53 5.84 -28.66
C MET A 165 29.93 5.70 -27.24
N MET A 166 30.38 4.69 -26.50
CA MET A 166 30.20 4.56 -25.05
C MET A 166 31.45 5.09 -24.32
N PRO A 167 31.31 5.73 -23.16
CA PRO A 167 32.37 5.80 -22.18
C PRO A 167 32.11 4.88 -20.98
N GLN A 168 33.20 4.23 -20.57
CA GLN A 168 33.30 3.24 -19.51
C GLN A 168 33.18 3.84 -18.12
N SER A 169 32.66 2.99 -17.22
CA SER A 169 32.57 3.11 -15.77
C SER A 169 33.91 3.35 -15.07
N GLN A 170 33.89 4.16 -14.01
CA GLN A 170 34.86 4.08 -12.91
C GLN A 170 34.14 3.87 -11.58
N HIS A 171 34.34 2.67 -11.00
CA HIS A 171 34.06 2.35 -9.62
C HIS A 171 35.16 2.94 -8.73
N GLN A 172 34.80 3.68 -7.69
CA GLN A 172 35.70 3.94 -6.56
C GLN A 172 35.18 3.26 -5.29
N ASN A 173 36.05 2.40 -4.75
CA ASN A 173 35.96 1.79 -3.43
C ASN A 173 36.19 2.86 -2.37
N LEU A 174 35.30 2.97 -1.39
CA LEU A 174 35.60 3.66 -0.13
C LEU A 174 35.20 2.81 1.07
N SER A 175 36.07 2.96 2.06
CA SER A 175 36.45 2.03 3.12
C SER A 175 35.51 2.03 4.33
N LYS A 176 35.61 0.91 5.06
CA LYS A 176 34.98 0.60 6.34
C LYS A 176 35.50 1.54 7.45
N SER A 177 34.65 2.36 8.03
CA SER A 177 34.75 2.89 9.40
C SER A 177 33.53 3.76 9.70
N LEU A 178 32.48 3.20 10.32
CA LEU A 178 31.35 3.92 10.97
C LEU A 178 30.23 2.91 11.31
N LEU A 179 30.40 2.11 12.37
CA LEU A 179 29.31 1.29 12.94
C LEU A 179 29.51 1.09 14.45
N SER A 180 29.57 2.20 15.19
CA SER A 180 29.23 2.26 16.60
C SER A 180 28.16 3.35 16.75
N GLU A 181 27.15 3.12 17.58
CA GLU A 181 26.06 4.05 17.95
C GLU A 181 24.80 4.02 17.07
N ILE A 182 23.92 3.04 17.34
CA ILE A 182 22.46 3.25 17.26
C ILE A 182 21.85 2.62 18.51
N ASN A 183 21.46 3.47 19.46
CA ASN A 183 20.61 3.13 20.59
C ASN A 183 19.16 2.88 20.10
N LEU A 184 18.56 1.75 20.51
CA LEU A 184 17.14 1.46 20.32
C LEU A 184 16.36 1.91 21.56
N SER A 185 15.61 3.01 21.42
CA SER A 185 14.38 3.23 22.17
C SER A 185 13.21 3.29 21.18
N ASN A 186 12.02 2.91 21.66
CA ASN A 186 10.73 2.80 20.96
C ASN A 186 10.37 1.37 20.50
N SER A 187 10.13 0.51 21.48
CA SER A 187 9.16 -0.59 21.38
C SER A 187 7.74 -0.03 21.54
N GLU A 188 7.17 0.50 20.47
CA GLU A 188 5.73 0.79 20.45
C GLU A 188 4.92 -0.42 19.96
N LYS A 189 3.93 -0.73 20.79
CA LYS A 189 2.98 -1.83 20.72
C LYS A 189 2.20 -1.80 19.41
N PHE A 190 2.45 -2.75 18.51
CA PHE A 190 1.43 -3.18 17.55
C PHE A 190 0.57 -4.27 18.20
N ILE A 191 -0.43 -3.86 18.98
CA ILE A 191 -1.57 -4.72 19.32
C ILE A 191 -2.75 -4.27 18.46
N CYS A 192 -3.22 -5.21 17.64
CA CYS A 192 -4.39 -5.12 16.80
C CYS A 192 -5.65 -4.95 17.67
N SER A 193 -6.35 -3.83 17.49
CA SER A 193 -7.67 -3.59 18.07
C SER A 193 -8.71 -4.42 17.32
N GLN A 194 -9.17 -5.52 17.92
CA GLN A 194 -10.46 -6.11 17.55
C GLN A 194 -11.53 -5.53 18.47
N GLN A 195 -12.48 -4.79 17.89
CA GLN A 195 -13.73 -4.43 18.53
C GLN A 195 -14.55 -5.72 18.72
N ILE A 196 -14.73 -6.13 19.97
CA ILE A 196 -15.76 -7.07 20.37
C ILE A 196 -16.96 -6.23 20.80
N ASN A 197 -18.06 -6.37 20.05
CA ASN A 197 -19.38 -5.93 20.48
C ASN A 197 -19.83 -6.83 21.64
N SER A 198 -19.86 -6.29 22.86
CA SER A 198 -20.65 -6.87 23.96
C SER A 198 -21.52 -5.80 24.58
N SER A 199 -22.80 -5.80 24.18
CA SER A 199 -23.89 -5.18 24.92
C SER A 199 -23.98 -5.80 26.31
N GLN A 200 -24.13 -4.99 27.36
CA GLN A 200 -24.98 -5.18 28.57
C GLN A 200 -24.76 -4.00 29.55
N PRO A 201 -25.71 -3.73 30.48
CA PRO A 201 -26.12 -2.39 30.86
C PRO A 201 -25.52 -1.88 32.19
N SER A 202 -25.57 -0.56 32.33
CA SER A 202 -25.21 0.23 33.50
C SER A 202 -26.07 -0.08 34.73
N LEU A 203 -25.42 -0.41 35.85
CA LEU A 203 -25.95 -0.21 37.19
C LEU A 203 -25.08 0.83 37.91
N LEU A 204 -25.69 1.97 38.21
CA LEU A 204 -25.20 3.01 39.09
C LEU A 204 -25.18 2.47 40.52
N ASN A 205 -24.05 2.62 41.21
CA ASN A 205 -24.03 2.71 42.66
C ASN A 205 -23.40 4.05 43.05
N SER A 206 -24.22 4.84 43.73
CA SER A 206 -23.85 5.90 44.65
C SER A 206 -23.06 5.27 45.79
N ASP A 207 -21.80 5.68 45.99
CA ASP A 207 -21.26 6.08 47.29
C ASP A 207 -19.78 6.40 47.12
N GLY A 208 -19.48 7.70 47.16
CA GLY A 208 -18.12 8.21 47.14
C GLY A 208 -17.41 7.88 48.44
N GLN A 209 -16.35 7.08 48.34
CA GLN A 209 -15.18 7.10 49.22
C GLN A 209 -14.10 6.19 48.62
N ILE A 210 -13.00 6.78 48.17
CA ILE A 210 -11.78 6.04 47.85
C ILE A 210 -10.79 6.33 48.98
N ASN A 211 -10.51 5.30 49.77
CA ASN A 211 -9.46 5.27 50.78
C ASN A 211 -8.10 5.19 50.07
N LEU A 212 -7.30 6.24 50.17
CA LEU A 212 -5.93 6.29 49.66
C LEU A 212 -4.98 5.98 50.83
N SER A 213 -4.65 4.70 51.03
CA SER A 213 -3.65 4.30 52.02
C SER A 213 -2.24 4.54 51.48
N VAL A 214 -1.59 5.49 52.14
CA VAL A 214 -0.18 5.86 52.09
C VAL A 214 0.71 4.64 52.35
N TYR A 215 1.60 4.32 51.42
CA TYR A 215 2.84 3.61 51.73
C TYR A 215 4.01 4.51 51.36
N SER A 216 4.62 5.07 52.41
CA SER A 216 5.92 5.73 52.38
C SER A 216 7.00 4.67 52.18
N ASN A 217 7.91 4.89 51.24
CA ASN A 217 9.28 4.38 51.33
C ASN A 217 10.23 5.47 50.83
N SER A 218 11.02 5.94 51.79
CA SER A 218 12.13 6.86 51.68
C SER A 218 13.33 6.18 51.01
N ASP A 219 14.20 7.02 50.44
CA ASP A 219 15.63 6.78 50.21
C ASP A 219 16.05 5.59 49.34
N LEU A 220 16.50 5.91 48.12
CA LEU A 220 17.78 5.40 47.63
C LEU A 220 18.27 6.27 46.46
N SER A 221 19.17 7.21 46.77
CA SER A 221 20.06 7.83 45.81
C SER A 221 21.10 6.79 45.37
N ALA A 222 20.83 6.07 44.29
CA ALA A 222 21.82 5.25 43.61
C ALA A 222 21.73 5.53 42.11
N GLN A 223 22.77 6.15 41.59
CA GLN A 223 23.02 6.30 40.15
C GLN A 223 22.85 4.95 39.45
N PRO A 224 22.15 4.87 38.31
CA PRO A 224 22.06 3.63 37.57
C PRO A 224 23.46 3.27 37.05
N THR A 225 24.07 2.26 37.68
CA THR A 225 25.25 1.61 37.13
C THR A 225 24.87 0.96 35.81
N PHE A 226 25.40 1.57 34.75
CA PHE A 226 25.43 1.10 33.38
C PHE A 226 25.86 -0.38 33.35
N VAL A 227 24.91 -1.28 33.12
CA VAL A 227 25.20 -2.68 32.83
C VAL A 227 25.72 -2.77 31.40
N ASP A 228 27.03 -2.99 31.32
CA ASP A 228 27.84 -3.08 30.13
C ASP A 228 27.30 -4.18 29.18
N LEU A 229 26.71 -3.77 28.05
CA LEU A 229 26.13 -4.66 27.03
C LEU A 229 27.19 -5.16 26.03
N ASP A 230 28.42 -5.37 26.49
CA ASP A 230 29.53 -5.91 25.70
C ASP A 230 29.75 -7.43 25.90
N VAL A 231 28.90 -8.11 26.68
CA VAL A 231 29.04 -9.56 26.95
C VAL A 231 28.40 -10.48 25.88
N LEU A 232 27.73 -9.94 24.83
CA LEU A 232 27.09 -10.77 23.79
C LEU A 232 27.68 -10.64 22.38
N ARG A 233 28.95 -10.22 22.23
CA ARG A 233 29.57 -10.07 20.90
C ARG A 233 30.91 -10.77 20.72
N ALA A 234 30.99 -12.03 21.12
CA ALA A 234 32.07 -12.94 20.74
C ALA A 234 31.52 -14.27 20.18
N ASN A 235 30.76 -14.21 19.09
CA ASN A 235 30.43 -15.39 18.28
C ASN A 235 30.49 -15.06 16.79
N GLN A 236 31.71 -14.83 16.28
CA GLN A 236 31.98 -15.03 14.86
C GLN A 236 33.14 -16.00 14.65
N CYS A 237 32.92 -16.89 13.68
CA CYS A 237 33.91 -17.63 12.89
C CYS A 237 34.86 -18.59 13.63
N LYS A 238 34.30 -19.70 14.14
CA LYS A 238 35.06 -20.97 14.21
C LYS A 238 34.92 -21.71 12.86
N LYS A 239 36.04 -21.90 12.15
CA LYS A 239 36.16 -22.74 10.94
C LYS A 239 36.01 -24.25 11.28
N PRO A 240 35.93 -25.11 10.26
CA PRO A 240 34.85 -26.07 10.08
C PRO A 240 34.91 -27.22 11.12
N LYS A 241 33.94 -27.26 12.02
CA LYS A 241 33.67 -28.46 12.82
C LYS A 241 32.42 -29.11 12.23
N THR A 242 32.57 -30.41 11.91
CA THR A 242 31.56 -31.46 11.70
C THR A 242 30.15 -31.02 11.29
N LYS A 243 29.57 -31.66 10.25
CA LYS A 243 28.23 -31.45 9.67
C LYS A 243 27.07 -31.65 10.67
N GLU A 244 27.05 -30.93 11.79
CA GLU A 244 25.89 -30.83 12.64
C GLU A 244 24.83 -30.06 11.87
N ARG A 245 23.69 -30.73 11.72
CA ARG A 245 22.51 -30.20 11.05
C ARG A 245 22.17 -28.86 11.71
N ALA A 246 22.16 -27.78 10.94
CA ALA A 246 21.83 -26.45 11.45
C ALA A 246 20.54 -26.53 12.28
N THR A 247 20.64 -26.14 13.55
CA THR A 247 19.51 -26.15 14.48
C THR A 247 18.37 -25.33 13.89
N GLU A 248 17.19 -25.94 13.85
CA GLU A 248 15.99 -25.30 13.32
C GLU A 248 15.62 -24.08 14.18
N ARG A 249 15.39 -22.92 13.54
CA ARG A 249 15.07 -21.65 14.20
C ARG A 249 13.64 -21.62 14.73
N ARG A 250 13.39 -20.82 15.77
CA ARG A 250 12.05 -20.58 16.32
C ARG A 250 11.26 -19.62 15.42
N ILE A 251 9.94 -19.65 15.54
CA ILE A 251 9.03 -18.79 14.78
C ILE A 251 9.25 -17.31 15.14
N SER A 252 9.49 -16.97 16.42
CA SER A 252 9.89 -15.63 16.85
C SER A 252 11.11 -15.11 16.08
N ASP A 253 12.17 -15.90 16.06
CA ASP A 253 13.48 -15.49 15.53
C ASP A 253 13.41 -15.24 14.01
N ILE A 254 12.62 -16.03 13.28
CA ILE A 254 12.46 -15.82 11.83
C ILE A 254 11.58 -14.60 11.53
N VAL A 255 10.58 -14.29 12.37
CA VAL A 255 9.73 -13.11 12.22
C VAL A 255 10.58 -11.85 12.39
N GLU A 256 11.40 -11.81 13.44
CA GLU A 256 12.34 -10.72 13.69
C GLU A 256 13.36 -10.58 12.56
N ALA A 257 14.00 -11.68 12.15
CA ALA A 257 15.00 -11.67 11.09
C ALA A 257 14.43 -11.17 9.75
N VAL A 258 13.24 -11.62 9.36
CA VAL A 258 12.58 -11.18 8.12
C VAL A 258 12.14 -9.72 8.21
N THR A 259 11.63 -9.29 9.36
CA THR A 259 11.21 -7.89 9.59
C THR A 259 12.40 -6.95 9.49
N LEU A 260 13.51 -7.26 10.17
CA LEU A 260 14.75 -6.49 10.11
C LEU A 260 15.32 -6.45 8.68
N TRP A 261 15.32 -7.60 7.99
CA TRP A 261 15.78 -7.70 6.62
C TRP A 261 14.99 -6.78 5.66
N ARG A 262 13.65 -6.77 5.77
CA ARG A 262 12.79 -5.89 4.97
C ARG A 262 12.93 -4.42 5.35
N LYS A 263 13.12 -4.10 6.63
CA LYS A 263 13.39 -2.74 7.11
C LYS A 263 14.68 -2.18 6.51
N LEU A 264 15.76 -2.96 6.51
CA LEU A 264 17.04 -2.58 5.89
C LEU A 264 16.91 -2.34 4.37
N TYR A 265 16.11 -3.16 3.69
CA TYR A 265 15.88 -3.00 2.24
C TYR A 265 15.03 -1.76 1.90
N ASN A 266 13.99 -1.48 2.68
CA ASN A 266 13.13 -0.32 2.49
C ASN A 266 13.88 0.99 2.77
N GLY A 267 14.81 0.94 3.72
CA GLY A 267 15.68 2.05 4.07
C GLY A 267 15.55 2.42 5.54
N ILE A 268 16.66 2.81 6.15
CA ILE A 268 16.69 3.32 7.53
C ILE A 268 17.21 4.76 7.47
N PRO A 269 16.55 5.73 8.15
CA PRO A 269 17.07 7.08 8.23
C PRO A 269 18.39 7.08 9.02
N ASP A 270 19.42 7.68 8.42
CA ASP A 270 20.69 7.92 9.09
C ASP A 270 20.60 9.15 10.01
N THR A 271 21.59 9.35 10.88
CA THR A 271 21.68 10.53 11.78
C THR A 271 21.63 11.86 11.03
N LYS A 272 22.02 11.85 9.75
CA LYS A 272 22.01 13.00 8.84
C LYS A 272 20.66 13.20 8.14
N GLY A 273 19.64 12.40 8.45
CA GLY A 273 18.33 12.44 7.80
C GLY A 273 18.26 11.79 6.41
N ASN A 274 19.36 11.23 5.91
CA ASN A 274 19.40 10.53 4.62
C ASN A 274 18.84 9.11 4.76
N LEU A 275 18.03 8.66 3.79
CA LEU A 275 17.48 7.29 3.79
C LEU A 275 18.49 6.29 3.21
N LEU A 276 19.14 5.52 4.06
CA LEU A 276 20.13 4.51 3.66
C LEU A 276 19.44 3.19 3.33
N ARG A 277 19.43 2.82 2.04
CA ARG A 277 18.84 1.56 1.54
C ARG A 277 19.92 0.52 1.30
N TYR A 278 19.70 -0.69 1.79
CA TYR A 278 20.60 -1.82 1.57
C TYR A 278 20.09 -2.71 0.43
N SER A 279 21.02 -3.30 -0.33
CA SER A 279 20.68 -4.41 -1.22
C SER A 279 20.16 -5.60 -0.40
N LEU A 280 19.32 -6.45 -0.99
CA LEU A 280 18.80 -7.64 -0.28
C LEU A 280 19.93 -8.56 0.21
N ASP A 281 21.02 -8.66 -0.56
CA ASP A 281 22.18 -9.47 -0.20
C ASP A 281 22.97 -8.85 0.97
N ASP A 282 23.19 -7.54 0.98
CA ASP A 282 23.90 -6.88 2.08
C ASP A 282 23.06 -6.80 3.36
N ALA A 283 21.75 -6.59 3.22
CA ALA A 283 20.82 -6.71 4.33
C ALA A 283 20.84 -8.11 4.94
N ALA A 284 20.89 -9.17 4.12
CA ALA A 284 20.99 -10.55 4.62
C ALA A 284 22.30 -10.80 5.39
N LYS A 285 23.43 -10.29 4.88
CA LYS A 285 24.73 -10.34 5.59
C LYS A 285 24.65 -9.64 6.94
N LYS A 286 23.99 -8.47 7.02
CA LYS A 286 23.80 -7.73 8.28
C LYS A 286 22.91 -8.47 9.29
N VAL A 287 21.88 -9.17 8.83
CA VAL A 287 20.98 -9.97 9.67
C VAL A 287 21.64 -11.29 10.14
N GLY A 288 22.70 -11.74 9.47
CA GLY A 288 23.39 -12.99 9.83
C GLY A 288 22.62 -14.26 9.42
N VAL A 289 21.75 -14.16 8.41
CA VAL A 289 20.98 -15.28 7.85
C VAL A 289 21.19 -15.28 6.34
N SER A 290 21.38 -16.46 5.74
CA SER A 290 21.52 -16.55 4.29
C SER A 290 20.25 -16.04 3.60
N LYS A 291 20.42 -15.28 2.51
CA LYS A 291 19.31 -14.72 1.73
C LYS A 291 18.29 -15.78 1.31
N LYS A 292 18.75 -16.94 0.84
CA LYS A 292 17.89 -18.08 0.48
C LYS A 292 16.97 -18.52 1.63
N SER A 293 17.46 -18.56 2.86
CA SER A 293 16.65 -18.91 4.02
C SER A 293 15.66 -17.79 4.39
N LEU A 294 16.08 -16.53 4.30
CA LEU A 294 15.19 -15.38 4.53
C LEU A 294 14.05 -15.31 3.50
N ASP A 295 14.33 -15.62 2.23
CA ASP A 295 13.31 -15.72 1.18
C ASP A 295 12.28 -16.82 1.49
N ASP A 296 12.73 -18.02 1.90
CA ASP A 296 11.83 -19.09 2.33
C ASP A 296 10.99 -18.66 3.55
N TYR A 297 11.63 -18.12 4.59
CA TYR A 297 10.92 -17.65 5.79
C TYR A 297 9.86 -16.60 5.45
N PHE A 298 10.22 -15.59 4.65
CA PHE A 298 9.27 -14.57 4.20
C PHE A 298 8.06 -15.17 3.48
N LEU A 299 8.28 -16.15 2.61
CA LEU A 299 7.20 -16.83 1.90
C LEU A 299 6.30 -17.65 2.84
N GLN A 300 6.89 -18.38 3.79
CA GLN A 300 6.14 -19.14 4.80
C GLN A 300 5.30 -18.23 5.69
N LEU A 301 5.87 -17.09 6.15
CA LEU A 301 5.15 -16.10 6.95
C LEU A 301 3.97 -15.50 6.16
N LYS A 302 4.19 -15.16 4.88
CA LYS A 302 3.14 -14.62 4.01
C LYS A 302 1.97 -15.60 3.85
N PHE A 303 2.25 -16.88 3.61
CA PHE A 303 1.19 -17.90 3.50
C PHE A 303 0.54 -18.22 4.85
N GLY A 304 1.32 -18.30 5.93
CA GLY A 304 0.79 -18.49 7.28
C GLY A 304 -0.22 -17.39 7.63
N LYS A 305 0.12 -16.13 7.38
CA LYS A 305 -0.79 -14.99 7.59
C LYS A 305 -2.07 -15.12 6.76
N ARG A 306 -1.95 -15.44 5.48
CA ARG A 306 -3.11 -15.61 4.59
C ARG A 306 -4.03 -16.76 5.00
N LEU A 307 -3.46 -17.80 5.59
CA LEU A 307 -4.19 -19.00 6.03
C LEU A 307 -4.75 -18.86 7.46
N GLY A 308 -4.48 -17.77 8.18
CA GLY A 308 -4.91 -17.59 9.56
C GLY A 308 -4.07 -18.38 10.58
N PHE A 309 -2.77 -18.55 10.33
CA PHE A 309 -1.85 -19.14 11.31
C PHE A 309 -1.67 -18.19 12.51
N ASP A 310 -1.84 -18.70 13.72
CA ASP A 310 -1.67 -17.95 14.97
C ASP A 310 -0.19 -17.89 15.37
N PHE A 311 0.49 -16.79 14.99
CA PHE A 311 1.90 -16.60 15.29
C PHE A 311 2.18 -16.37 16.78
N GLU A 312 1.24 -15.82 17.53
CA GLU A 312 1.44 -15.50 18.94
C GLU A 312 1.47 -16.78 19.79
N LYS A 313 0.51 -17.68 19.52
CA LYS A 313 0.45 -18.99 20.18
C LYS A 313 1.68 -19.85 19.92
N TYR A 314 2.24 -19.78 18.71
CA TYR A 314 3.33 -20.65 18.27
C TYR A 314 4.71 -19.96 18.21
N LYS A 315 4.89 -18.78 18.82
CA LYS A 315 6.14 -18.00 18.72
C LYS A 315 7.39 -18.77 19.17
N ASN A 316 7.26 -19.60 20.21
CA ASN A 316 8.36 -20.39 20.78
C ASN A 316 8.63 -21.72 20.04
N GLU A 317 7.72 -22.12 19.14
CA GLU A 317 7.84 -23.35 18.37
C GLU A 317 8.83 -23.20 17.21
N LYS A 318 9.32 -24.34 16.72
CA LYS A 318 10.22 -24.38 15.54
C LYS A 318 9.46 -24.05 14.25
N VAL A 319 10.16 -23.44 13.28
CA VAL A 319 9.59 -23.06 11.96
C VAL A 319 8.96 -24.23 11.20
N GLY A 320 9.37 -25.47 11.47
CA GLY A 320 8.77 -26.68 10.92
C GLY A 320 7.27 -26.82 11.18
N VAL A 321 6.76 -26.29 12.31
CA VAL A 321 5.32 -26.27 12.61
C VAL A 321 4.57 -25.41 11.59
N LEU A 322 5.06 -24.20 11.32
CA LEU A 322 4.52 -23.29 10.31
C LEU A 322 4.55 -23.93 8.91
N ARG A 323 5.68 -24.54 8.52
CA ARG A 323 5.83 -25.18 7.20
C ARG A 323 4.84 -26.34 7.02
N LYS A 324 4.65 -27.17 8.05
CA LYS A 324 3.67 -28.28 8.02
C LYS A 324 2.25 -27.75 7.87
N TYR A 325 1.91 -26.70 8.62
CA TYR A 325 0.59 -26.05 8.53
C TYR A 325 0.32 -25.49 7.13
N VAL A 326 1.25 -24.72 6.57
CA VAL A 326 1.14 -24.17 5.21
C VAL A 326 1.00 -25.28 4.18
N LYS A 327 1.79 -26.36 4.28
CA LYS A 327 1.71 -27.50 3.34
C LYS A 327 0.32 -28.17 3.35
N ARG A 328 -0.29 -28.35 4.53
CA ARG A 328 -1.61 -28.99 4.68
C ARG A 328 -2.74 -28.14 4.12
N ASN A 329 -2.68 -26.81 4.29
CA ASN A 329 -3.77 -25.91 3.89
C ASN A 329 -3.58 -25.28 2.51
N LYS A 330 -2.41 -25.44 1.88
CA LYS A 330 -2.15 -24.89 0.54
C LYS A 330 -3.04 -25.52 -0.54
N SER A 331 -3.52 -26.75 -0.35
CA SER A 331 -4.47 -27.38 -1.26
C SER A 331 -5.84 -26.68 -1.27
N SER A 332 -6.24 -26.07 -0.15
CA SER A 332 -7.53 -25.39 -0.01
C SER A 332 -7.58 -24.00 -0.66
N LEU A 333 -6.43 -23.50 -1.13
CA LEU A 333 -6.27 -22.17 -1.75
C LEU A 333 -6.18 -22.22 -3.29
N LYS A 334 -6.27 -23.42 -3.88
CA LYS A 334 -6.17 -23.60 -5.34
C LYS A 334 -7.44 -23.19 -6.06
#